data_AF-A0A6A6CSH3-F1
#
_entry.id   AF-A0A6A6CSH3-F1
#
_cell.length_a   1.000
_cell.length_b   1.000
_cell.length_c   1.000
_cell.angle_alpha   90.00
_cell.angle_beta   90.00
_cell.angle_gamma   90.00
#
_symmetry.space_group_name_H-M   'P 1'
#
loop_
_entity.id
_entity.type
_entity.pdbx_description
1 polymer ?
#
loop_
_entity_poly.entity_id
_entity_poly.type
_entity_poly.pdbx_seq_one_letter_code
_entity_poly.pdbx_strand_id
1 'polypeptide(L)'
;MKLLPVTAHVAVFLVLTSAKPIWPVDKPRTHILKAFQSLQDSQQLLLAPPDTSIPPPQRVLEPQSPNYRFEAQENSVGVLLTDKTGEVKHFWVPLGRRVYTRDAPTLPVHPLTARITTLINTSPQLANPEKLDQIQCEVWTHSLQSTRRGKRIEQRSFSFAREDGLIRFADEESPFWLRGQEVESYVCS
;
A
#
# COMPACT_ATOMS: atom_id res chain seq x y z
N MET A 1 -2.45 -33.82 53.57
CA MET A 1 -3.09 -33.15 54.73
C MET A 1 -3.17 -31.66 54.46
N LYS A 2 -4.35 -31.06 54.73
CA LYS A 2 -4.71 -29.62 54.77
C LYS A 2 -4.90 -28.95 53.38
N LEU A 3 -6.12 -28.85 52.86
CA LEU A 3 -7.26 -27.95 53.20
C LEU A 3 -7.11 -26.54 52.59
N LEU A 4 -7.94 -26.29 51.56
CA LEU A 4 -8.55 -25.00 51.16
C LEU A 4 -9.17 -24.26 52.38
N PRO A 5 -9.63 -22.99 52.33
CA PRO A 5 -10.15 -22.20 51.19
C PRO A 5 -9.66 -20.71 51.21
N VAL A 6 -10.10 -19.78 50.36
CA VAL A 6 -11.29 -18.92 50.58
C VAL A 6 -11.58 -18.12 49.31
N THR A 7 -12.85 -18.18 48.93
CA THR A 7 -13.63 -17.40 47.98
C THR A 7 -13.59 -15.88 48.18
N ALA A 8 -13.62 -15.12 47.08
CA ALA A 8 -14.32 -13.82 47.03
C ALA A 8 -14.91 -13.58 45.64
N HIS A 9 -16.22 -13.78 45.54
CA HIS A 9 -17.05 -13.26 44.46
C HIS A 9 -17.19 -11.76 44.63
N VAL A 10 -16.95 -10.99 43.57
CA VAL A 10 -17.63 -9.70 43.38
C VAL A 10 -18.03 -9.61 41.90
N ALA A 11 -19.29 -9.95 41.65
CA ALA A 11 -19.98 -9.61 40.43
C ALA A 11 -20.41 -8.14 40.52
N VAL A 12 -20.05 -7.31 39.55
CA VAL A 12 -20.66 -5.99 39.35
C VAL A 12 -21.37 -6.01 38.01
N PHE A 13 -22.69 -6.23 38.07
CA PHE A 13 -23.60 -5.99 36.97
C PHE A 13 -23.84 -4.48 36.88
N LEU A 14 -23.33 -3.83 35.83
CA LEU A 14 -23.76 -2.49 35.44
C LEU A 14 -24.83 -2.63 34.36
N VAL A 15 -26.08 -2.47 34.78
CA VAL A 15 -27.25 -2.30 33.92
C VAL A 15 -27.23 -0.88 33.39
N LEU A 16 -26.88 -0.69 32.12
CA LEU A 16 -27.09 0.58 31.43
C LEU A 16 -28.52 0.60 30.87
N THR A 17 -29.37 1.39 31.52
CA THR A 17 -30.74 1.63 31.10
C THR A 17 -30.77 2.52 29.84
N SER A 18 -31.48 2.04 28.82
CA SER A 18 -31.75 2.72 27.56
C SER A 18 -32.67 3.93 27.80
N ALA A 19 -32.16 5.14 27.58
CA ALA A 19 -32.97 6.34 27.48
C ALA A 19 -33.25 6.65 26.00
N LYS A 20 -34.50 6.43 25.55
CA LYS A 20 -35.02 6.87 24.25
C LYS A 20 -35.43 8.35 24.35
N PRO A 21 -34.89 9.26 23.53
CA PRO A 21 -35.51 10.57 23.34
C PRO A 21 -36.71 10.45 22.38
N ILE A 22 -37.87 10.83 22.91
CA ILE A 22 -39.13 11.05 22.21
C ILE A 22 -38.98 12.32 21.37
N TRP A 23 -39.04 12.20 20.04
CA TRP A 23 -39.17 13.35 19.14
C TRP A 23 -40.63 13.52 18.76
N PRO A 24 -41.20 14.74 18.83
CA PRO A 24 -42.56 14.99 18.39
C PRO A 24 -42.63 14.95 16.86
N VAL A 25 -43.69 14.31 16.40
CA VAL A 25 -44.14 14.27 15.00
C VAL A 25 -44.67 15.66 14.63
N ASP A 26 -44.07 16.27 13.62
CA ASP A 26 -44.70 17.32 12.83
C ASP A 26 -44.59 16.97 11.33
N LYS A 27 -45.75 16.80 10.71
CA LYS A 27 -46.02 16.86 9.27
C LYS A 27 -47.33 17.64 9.13
N PRO A 28 -47.67 18.27 7.98
CA PRO A 28 -46.96 18.28 6.70
C PRO A 28 -46.84 19.68 6.06
N ARG A 29 -45.86 19.88 5.17
CA ARG A 29 -46.00 20.85 4.08
C ARG A 29 -45.59 20.19 2.77
N THR A 30 -46.60 19.66 2.11
CA THR A 30 -46.65 19.43 0.67
C THR A 30 -46.29 20.71 -0.06
N HIS A 31 -45.19 20.71 -0.80
CA HIS A 31 -45.01 21.29 -2.13
C HIS A 31 -43.60 20.87 -2.60
N ILE A 32 -43.39 20.72 -3.92
CA ILE A 32 -42.15 20.27 -4.57
C ILE A 32 -42.00 18.74 -4.72
N LEU A 33 -43.06 18.07 -5.18
CA LEU A 33 -42.95 16.84 -5.98
C LEU A 33 -43.35 17.22 -7.40
N LYS A 34 -42.38 17.62 -8.24
CA LYS A 34 -42.50 17.65 -9.71
C LYS A 34 -41.20 18.03 -10.46
N ALA A 35 -40.14 18.46 -9.78
CA ALA A 35 -38.86 18.78 -10.44
C ALA A 35 -37.84 17.62 -10.44
N PHE A 36 -38.03 16.58 -9.63
CA PHE A 36 -37.04 15.49 -9.49
C PHE A 36 -37.17 14.35 -10.52
N GLN A 37 -38.31 14.24 -11.22
CA GLN A 37 -38.53 13.17 -12.19
C GLN A 37 -37.89 13.44 -13.57
N SER A 38 -37.59 14.70 -13.91
CA SER A 38 -37.00 15.04 -15.22
C SER A 38 -35.48 14.90 -15.29
N LEU A 39 -34.79 14.70 -14.16
CA LEU A 39 -33.32 14.59 -14.10
C LEU A 39 -32.82 13.15 -14.00
N GLN A 40 -33.71 12.17 -13.79
CA GLN A 40 -33.33 10.75 -13.71
C GLN A 40 -33.24 10.05 -15.07
N ASP A 41 -33.90 10.56 -16.11
CA ASP A 41 -33.90 9.91 -17.43
C ASP A 41 -32.66 10.23 -18.29
N SER A 42 -31.78 11.15 -17.86
CA SER A 42 -30.59 11.55 -18.64
C SER A 42 -29.25 11.08 -18.07
N GLN A 43 -29.24 10.23 -17.03
CA GLN A 43 -27.99 9.67 -16.46
C GLN A 43 -27.92 8.14 -16.52
N GLN A 44 -28.56 7.50 -17.50
CA GLN A 44 -28.17 6.15 -17.92
C GLN A 44 -26.96 6.21 -18.86
N LEU A 45 -25.87 6.81 -18.39
CA LEU A 45 -24.55 6.50 -18.94
C LEU A 45 -24.14 5.21 -18.25
N LEU A 46 -24.14 4.10 -19.00
CA LEU A 46 -23.70 2.79 -18.54
C LEU A 46 -22.40 2.93 -17.74
N LEU A 47 -22.49 2.87 -16.41
CA LEU A 47 -21.36 2.62 -15.53
C LEU A 47 -20.99 1.16 -15.75
N ALA A 48 -20.00 0.93 -16.60
CA ALA A 48 -19.33 -0.37 -16.64
C ALA A 48 -18.89 -0.74 -15.21
N PRO A 49 -18.99 -2.02 -14.81
CA PRO A 49 -18.50 -2.44 -13.50
C PRO A 49 -17.03 -2.02 -13.35
N PRO A 50 -16.60 -1.55 -12.17
CA PRO A 50 -15.21 -1.16 -11.96
C PRO A 50 -14.32 -2.35 -12.26
N ASP A 51 -13.51 -2.21 -13.31
CA ASP A 51 -12.62 -3.26 -13.79
C ASP A 51 -11.73 -3.73 -12.63
N THR A 52 -11.92 -4.98 -12.23
CA THR A 52 -11.41 -5.58 -10.99
C THR A 52 -9.97 -6.05 -11.11
N SER A 53 -9.33 -5.86 -12.27
CA SER A 53 -7.99 -6.36 -12.53
C SER A 53 -6.96 -5.29 -12.25
N ILE A 54 -6.02 -5.57 -11.35
CA ILE A 54 -4.75 -4.87 -11.32
C ILE A 54 -4.13 -5.10 -12.71
N PRO A 55 -3.89 -4.05 -13.51
CA PRO A 55 -3.39 -4.23 -14.85
C PRO A 55 -2.02 -4.91 -14.78
N PRO A 56 -1.75 -5.89 -15.67
CA PRO A 56 -0.44 -6.51 -15.75
C PRO A 56 0.63 -5.44 -16.00
N PRO A 57 1.85 -5.62 -15.48
CA PRO A 57 2.88 -4.59 -15.54
C PRO A 57 3.16 -4.15 -16.97
N GLN A 58 2.89 -2.88 -17.27
CA GLN A 58 3.11 -2.30 -18.60
C GLN A 58 4.49 -1.63 -18.64
N ARG A 59 5.34 -2.07 -19.58
CA ARG A 59 6.55 -1.33 -19.92
C ARG A 59 6.16 -0.06 -20.66
N VAL A 60 6.25 1.08 -19.99
CA VAL A 60 6.05 2.39 -20.60
C VAL A 60 7.25 2.66 -21.53
N LEU A 61 6.96 2.86 -22.82
CA LEU A 61 7.92 3.25 -23.86
C LEU A 61 8.34 4.73 -23.77
N GLU A 62 7.74 5.48 -22.85
CA GLU A 62 7.92 6.91 -22.70
C GLU A 62 9.15 7.21 -21.82
N PRO A 63 10.11 8.03 -22.29
CA PRO A 63 11.28 8.39 -21.51
C PRO A 63 10.82 9.10 -20.25
N GLN A 64 11.13 8.51 -19.08
CA GLN A 64 10.87 9.16 -17.80
C GLN A 64 11.58 10.52 -17.81
N SER A 65 10.82 11.57 -17.53
CA SER A 65 11.42 12.87 -17.24
C SER A 65 12.42 12.66 -16.09
N PRO A 66 13.65 13.19 -16.16
CA PRO A 66 14.69 12.99 -15.14
C PRO A 66 14.31 13.48 -13.73
N ASN A 67 13.10 14.02 -13.57
CA ASN A 67 12.50 14.50 -12.34
C ASN A 67 11.16 13.81 -12.06
N TYR A 68 11.07 12.47 -12.10
CA TYR A 68 9.86 11.80 -11.61
C TYR A 68 9.67 12.15 -10.13
N ARG A 69 8.67 12.97 -9.86
CA ARG A 69 8.29 13.34 -8.49
C ARG A 69 7.46 12.19 -7.97
N PHE A 70 8.00 11.42 -7.04
CA PHE A 70 7.33 10.31 -6.34
C PHE A 70 6.19 10.82 -5.44
N GLU A 71 5.30 11.61 -6.03
CA GLU A 71 4.11 12.22 -5.47
C GLU A 71 2.93 11.26 -5.62
N ALA A 72 1.95 11.42 -4.73
CA ALA A 72 0.71 10.66 -4.75
C ALA A 72 0.01 10.77 -6.10
N GLN A 73 -0.15 9.64 -6.79
CA GLN A 73 -0.81 9.54 -8.09
C GLN A 73 -1.76 8.34 -8.11
N GLU A 74 -2.68 8.34 -9.07
CA GLU A 74 -3.53 7.17 -9.30
C GLU A 74 -2.69 5.92 -9.57
N ASN A 75 -3.14 4.78 -9.02
CA ASN A 75 -2.46 3.49 -9.13
C ASN A 75 -1.00 3.55 -8.63
N SER A 76 -0.80 4.09 -7.43
CA SER A 76 0.51 4.13 -6.77
C SER A 76 0.44 3.60 -5.34
N VAL A 77 1.53 2.99 -4.88
CA VAL A 77 1.69 2.49 -3.51
C VAL A 77 2.70 3.34 -2.76
N GLY A 78 2.35 3.72 -1.53
CA GLY A 78 3.22 4.42 -0.62
C GLY A 78 4.20 3.47 0.04
N VAL A 79 5.50 3.66 -0.21
CA VAL A 79 6.60 2.87 0.35
C VAL A 79 7.50 3.79 1.17
N LEU A 80 7.71 3.43 2.44
CA LEU A 80 8.74 4.04 3.28
C LEU A 80 10.05 3.31 3.05
N LEU A 81 11.09 4.04 2.66
CA LEU A 81 12.45 3.54 2.52
C LEU A 81 13.37 4.31 3.45
N THR A 82 14.26 3.60 4.14
CA THR A 82 15.34 4.23 4.91
C THR A 82 16.61 4.15 4.10
N ASP A 83 17.30 5.26 3.86
CA ASP A 83 18.57 5.25 3.15
C ASP A 83 19.76 4.95 4.08
N LYS A 84 20.96 4.86 3.50
CA LYS A 84 22.20 4.57 4.25
C LYS A 84 22.56 5.59 5.35
N THR A 85 21.98 6.80 5.30
CA THR A 85 22.17 7.84 6.32
C THR A 85 21.22 7.68 7.49
N GLY A 86 20.25 6.77 7.39
CA GLY A 86 19.17 6.58 8.36
C GLY A 86 17.98 7.49 8.10
N GLU A 87 17.98 8.29 7.02
CA GLU A 87 16.85 9.14 6.66
C GLU A 87 15.70 8.30 6.11
N VAL A 88 14.50 8.48 6.66
CA VAL A 88 13.28 7.82 6.21
C VAL A 88 12.57 8.72 5.19
N LYS A 89 12.33 8.18 3.99
CA LYS A 89 11.65 8.87 2.90
C LYS A 89 10.42 8.08 2.47
N HIS A 90 9.34 8.80 2.15
CA HIS A 90 8.11 8.24 1.62
C HIS A 90 8.06 8.44 0.11
N PHE A 91 7.88 7.35 -0.63
CA PHE A 91 7.81 7.35 -2.08
C PHE A 91 6.49 6.76 -2.55
N TRP A 92 5.84 7.42 -3.50
CA TRP A 92 4.71 6.85 -4.24
C TRP A 92 5.23 6.12 -5.47
N VAL A 93 5.33 4.80 -5.37
CA VAL A 93 5.80 3.93 -6.45
C VAL A 93 4.62 3.56 -7.35
N PRO A 94 4.68 3.81 -8.66
CA PRO A 94 3.60 3.45 -9.56
C PRO A 94 3.44 1.93 -9.68
N LEU A 95 2.20 1.45 -9.58
CA LEU A 95 1.87 0.04 -9.73
C LEU A 95 2.05 -0.43 -11.17
N GLY A 96 2.44 -1.68 -11.33
CA GLY A 96 2.71 -2.31 -12.61
C GLY A 96 3.89 -1.70 -13.37
N ARG A 97 4.68 -0.82 -12.73
CA ARG A 97 5.80 -0.11 -13.36
C ARG A 97 7.10 -0.37 -12.62
N ARG A 98 8.15 -0.55 -13.40
CA ARG A 98 9.53 -0.62 -12.91
C ARG A 98 10.14 0.77 -12.91
N VAL A 99 10.65 1.17 -11.75
CA VAL A 99 11.37 2.43 -11.59
C VAL A 99 12.83 2.13 -11.33
N TYR A 100 13.70 2.60 -12.22
CA TYR A 100 15.15 2.40 -12.12
C TYR A 100 15.78 3.49 -11.27
N THR A 101 16.68 3.11 -10.37
CA THR A 101 17.38 4.06 -9.48
C THR A 101 18.28 5.03 -10.25
N ARG A 102 18.84 4.58 -11.39
CA ARG A 102 19.62 5.44 -12.30
C ARG A 102 18.81 6.60 -12.86
N ASP A 103 17.53 6.36 -13.15
CA ASP A 103 16.66 7.35 -13.80
C ASP A 103 15.90 8.20 -12.76
N ALA A 104 15.98 7.81 -11.48
CA ALA A 104 15.33 8.45 -10.35
C ALA A 104 16.30 8.55 -9.14
N PRO A 105 17.23 9.53 -9.15
CA PRO A 105 18.34 9.59 -8.18
C PRO A 105 17.91 9.85 -6.73
N THR A 106 16.64 10.22 -6.50
CA THR A 106 16.06 10.34 -5.15
C THR A 106 15.78 8.99 -4.50
N LEU A 107 15.65 7.91 -5.29
CA LEU A 107 15.49 6.57 -4.74
C LEU A 107 16.82 6.06 -4.17
N PRO A 108 16.81 5.44 -2.98
CA PRO A 108 18.03 4.95 -2.37
C PRO A 108 18.59 3.75 -3.13
N VAL A 109 19.84 3.83 -3.58
CA VAL A 109 20.56 2.69 -4.19
C VAL A 109 20.91 1.62 -3.14
N HIS A 110 21.06 2.02 -1.88
CA HIS A 110 21.34 1.13 -0.75
C HIS A 110 20.34 1.39 0.39
N PRO A 111 19.08 0.92 0.25
CA PRO A 111 18.11 1.04 1.32
C PRO A 111 18.51 0.14 2.50
N LEU A 112 18.31 0.62 3.72
CA LEU A 112 18.46 -0.17 4.94
C LEU A 112 17.18 -0.94 5.27
N THR A 113 16.02 -0.32 5.02
CA THR A 113 14.70 -0.92 5.30
C THR A 113 13.67 -0.51 4.26
N ALA A 114 12.58 -1.27 4.16
CA ALA A 114 11.37 -0.89 3.44
C ALA A 114 10.09 -1.25 4.20
N ARG A 115 9.01 -0.52 3.95
CA ARG A 115 7.66 -0.85 4.41
C ARG A 115 6.60 -0.30 3.46
N ILE A 116 5.63 -1.13 3.09
CA ILE A 116 4.41 -0.69 2.39
C ILE A 116 3.46 -0.05 3.40
N THR A 117 2.86 1.10 3.04
CA THR A 117 2.02 1.88 3.95
C THR A 117 0.60 2.12 3.46
N THR A 118 0.43 2.55 2.22
CA THR A 118 -0.86 3.00 1.68
C THR A 118 -0.95 2.76 0.19
N LEU A 119 -2.17 2.79 -0.36
CA LEU A 119 -2.46 2.57 -1.78
C LEU A 119 -3.43 3.65 -2.26
N ILE A 120 -3.09 4.30 -3.36
CA ILE A 120 -3.99 5.15 -4.13
C ILE A 120 -4.35 4.39 -5.40
N ASN A 121 -5.64 4.09 -5.57
CA ASN A 121 -6.15 3.42 -6.76
C ASN A 121 -6.63 4.46 -7.81
N THR A 122 -7.57 4.09 -8.67
CA THR A 122 -8.19 4.94 -9.70
C THR A 122 -8.98 6.13 -9.16
N SER A 123 -9.15 6.28 -7.84
CA SER A 123 -9.69 7.49 -7.23
C SER A 123 -8.80 7.96 -6.08
N PRO A 124 -8.77 9.27 -5.75
CA PRO A 124 -7.99 9.82 -4.65
C PRO A 124 -8.47 9.37 -3.25
N GLN A 125 -9.50 8.52 -3.17
CA GLN A 125 -9.92 7.92 -1.91
C GLN A 125 -8.93 6.82 -1.51
N LEU A 126 -8.60 6.75 -0.22
CA LEU A 126 -7.80 5.66 0.35
C LEU A 126 -8.37 4.32 -0.12
N ALA A 127 -7.53 3.51 -0.78
CA ALA A 127 -7.97 2.21 -1.28
C ALA A 127 -8.39 1.30 -0.12
N ASN A 128 -9.36 0.42 -0.40
CA ASN A 128 -9.80 -0.62 0.54
C ASN A 128 -8.56 -1.39 1.07
N PRO A 129 -8.40 -1.55 2.40
CA PRO A 129 -7.29 -2.29 3.01
C PRO A 129 -7.04 -3.67 2.38
N GLU A 130 -8.10 -4.36 1.93
CA GLU A 130 -8.02 -5.67 1.28
C GLU A 130 -7.23 -5.63 -0.04
N LYS A 131 -7.29 -4.51 -0.77
CA LYS A 131 -6.50 -4.33 -2.00
C LYS A 131 -5.04 -4.06 -1.70
N LEU A 132 -4.76 -3.36 -0.60
CA LEU A 132 -3.38 -3.10 -0.17
C LEU A 132 -2.67 -4.40 0.26
N ASP A 133 -3.40 -5.37 0.82
CA ASP A 133 -2.87 -6.70 1.16
C ASP A 133 -2.43 -7.52 -0.06
N GLN A 134 -2.97 -7.20 -1.23
CA GLN A 134 -2.62 -7.89 -2.47
C GLN A 134 -1.37 -7.32 -3.13
N ILE A 135 -0.88 -6.16 -2.68
CA ILE A 135 0.27 -5.50 -3.28
C ILE A 135 1.56 -6.18 -2.84
N GLN A 136 2.35 -6.56 -3.82
CA GLN A 136 3.70 -7.05 -3.65
C GLN A 136 4.69 -6.10 -4.33
N CYS A 137 5.69 -5.65 -3.57
CA CYS A 137 6.80 -4.87 -4.10
C CYS A 137 8.04 -5.76 -4.25
N GLU A 138 8.81 -5.51 -5.29
CA GLU A 138 10.05 -6.21 -5.60
C GLU A 138 11.21 -5.23 -5.69
N VAL A 139 12.32 -5.58 -5.04
CA VAL A 139 13.60 -4.91 -5.17
C VAL A 139 14.50 -5.77 -6.04
N TRP A 140 15.04 -5.18 -7.10
CA TRP A 140 15.91 -5.87 -8.05
C TRP A 140 17.35 -5.38 -7.92
N THR A 141 18.29 -6.31 -7.91
CA THR A 141 19.74 -6.05 -7.85
C THR A 141 20.46 -6.72 -9.01
N HIS A 142 21.63 -6.19 -9.36
CA HIS A 142 22.59 -6.85 -10.24
C HIS A 142 23.86 -7.16 -9.48
N SER A 143 24.41 -8.35 -9.73
CA SER A 143 25.72 -8.74 -9.22
C SER A 143 26.60 -9.28 -10.32
N LEU A 144 27.89 -8.92 -10.27
CA LEU A 144 28.89 -9.47 -11.16
C LEU A 144 29.48 -10.72 -10.52
N GLN A 145 29.04 -11.87 -10.99
CA GLN A 145 29.62 -13.14 -10.59
C GLN A 145 30.83 -13.45 -11.47
N SER A 146 32.00 -13.54 -10.85
CA SER A 146 33.21 -14.01 -11.54
C SER A 146 33.16 -15.52 -11.67
N THR A 147 33.13 -16.03 -12.89
CA THR A 147 33.21 -17.47 -13.18
C THR A 147 34.54 -17.79 -13.86
N ARG A 148 34.96 -19.06 -13.85
CA ARG A 148 36.17 -19.52 -14.57
C ARG A 148 36.14 -19.24 -16.09
N ARG A 149 34.98 -18.89 -16.67
CA ARG A 149 34.78 -18.57 -18.09
C ARG A 149 34.52 -17.08 -18.37
N GLY A 150 34.62 -16.20 -17.36
CA GLY A 150 34.39 -14.76 -17.49
C GLY A 150 33.40 -14.20 -16.45
N LYS A 151 33.06 -12.91 -16.58
CA LYS A 151 32.09 -12.23 -15.71
C LYS A 151 30.67 -12.49 -16.23
N ARG A 152 29.78 -13.00 -15.38
CA ARG A 152 28.34 -13.13 -15.66
C ARG A 152 27.58 -12.16 -14.77
N ILE A 153 26.61 -11.45 -15.33
CA ILE A 153 25.69 -10.63 -14.56
C ILE A 153 24.59 -11.56 -14.06
N GLU A 154 24.46 -11.69 -12.75
CA GLU A 154 23.38 -12.40 -12.07
C GLU A 154 22.41 -11.37 -11.49
N GLN A 155 21.15 -11.48 -11.87
CA GLN A 155 20.08 -10.59 -11.45
C GLN A 155 19.27 -11.29 -10.36
N ARG A 156 18.99 -10.58 -9.26
CA ARG A 156 18.24 -11.11 -8.12
C ARG A 156 17.09 -10.18 -7.77
N SER A 157 15.96 -10.76 -7.36
CA SER A 157 14.83 -10.01 -6.83
C SER A 157 14.51 -10.45 -5.40
N PHE A 158 13.97 -9.51 -4.64
CA PHE A 158 13.46 -9.71 -3.28
C PHE A 158 12.06 -9.12 -3.23
N SER A 159 11.06 -9.96 -3.00
CA SER A 159 9.64 -9.56 -3.00
C SER A 159 9.12 -9.45 -1.57
N PHE A 160 8.40 -8.38 -1.26
CA PHE A 160 7.82 -8.12 0.07
C PHE A 160 6.42 -7.51 -0.06
N ALA A 161 5.57 -7.82 0.91
CA ALA A 161 4.18 -7.39 0.99
C ALA A 161 3.93 -6.54 2.24
N ARG A 162 2.70 -6.05 2.40
CA ARG A 162 2.32 -5.28 3.61
C ARG A 162 2.49 -6.07 4.89
N GLU A 163 2.12 -7.35 4.86
CA GLU A 163 2.14 -8.26 6.01
C GLU A 163 3.54 -8.53 6.57
N ASP A 164 4.58 -8.40 5.73
CA ASP A 164 5.99 -8.49 6.17
C ASP A 164 6.41 -7.34 7.11
N GLY A 165 5.61 -6.27 7.16
CA GLY A 165 5.85 -5.12 8.03
C GLY A 165 7.08 -4.32 7.60
N LEU A 166 7.99 -4.10 8.55
CA LEU A 166 9.26 -3.39 8.28
C LEU A 166 10.33 -4.42 7.94
N ILE A 167 10.70 -4.50 6.67
CA ILE A 167 11.76 -5.41 6.22
C ILE A 167 13.13 -4.74 6.32
N ARG A 168 14.17 -5.56 6.53
CA ARG A 168 15.55 -5.11 6.72
C ARG A 168 16.43 -5.67 5.60
N PHE A 169 17.04 -4.79 4.84
CA PHE A 169 17.94 -5.14 3.73
C PHE A 169 19.40 -5.23 4.14
N ALA A 170 19.76 -4.56 5.23
CA ALA A 170 21.13 -4.46 5.77
C ALA A 170 21.39 -5.41 6.95
N ASP A 171 20.54 -6.43 7.12
CA ASP A 171 20.62 -7.41 8.21
C ASP A 171 20.90 -8.79 7.61
N GLU A 172 22.00 -9.44 7.98
CA GLU A 172 22.43 -10.74 7.42
C GLU A 172 21.48 -11.89 7.78
N GLU A 173 20.76 -11.77 8.90
CA GLU A 173 19.78 -12.76 9.33
C GLU A 173 18.42 -12.58 8.62
N SER A 174 18.23 -11.46 7.92
CA SER A 174 16.99 -11.17 7.20
C SER A 174 16.91 -11.96 5.89
N PRO A 175 15.73 -12.54 5.54
CA PRO A 175 15.52 -13.16 4.24
C PRO A 175 15.64 -12.16 3.08
N PHE A 176 15.56 -10.86 3.39
CA PHE A 176 15.68 -9.76 2.43
C PHE A 176 17.10 -9.19 2.33
N TRP A 177 18.11 -9.83 2.94
CA TRP A 177 19.46 -9.29 2.97
C TRP A 177 20.05 -9.06 1.57
N LEU A 178 20.37 -7.80 1.25
CA LEU A 178 20.92 -7.40 -0.06
C LEU A 178 22.41 -7.66 -0.20
N ARG A 179 23.12 -8.06 0.87
CA ARG A 179 24.58 -8.34 0.83
C ARG A 179 25.41 -7.17 0.30
N GLY A 180 24.98 -5.94 0.57
CA GLY A 180 25.64 -4.72 0.08
C GLY A 180 25.50 -4.47 -1.42
N GLN A 181 24.66 -5.24 -2.14
CA GLN A 181 24.40 -5.01 -3.55
C GLN A 181 23.63 -3.70 -3.76
N GLU A 182 23.91 -3.05 -4.87
CA GLU A 182 23.16 -1.88 -5.33
C GLU A 182 21.79 -2.31 -5.85
N VAL A 183 20.77 -1.56 -5.44
CA VAL A 183 19.43 -1.69 -6.00
C VAL A 183 19.39 -1.02 -7.36
N GLU A 184 19.02 -1.80 -8.36
CA GLU A 184 18.84 -1.36 -9.73
C GLU A 184 17.45 -0.76 -9.94
N SER A 185 16.41 -1.43 -9.41
CA SER A 185 15.04 -0.98 -9.62
C SER A 185 14.06 -1.49 -8.57
N TYR A 186 12.94 -0.76 -8.50
CA TYR A 186 11.78 -1.07 -7.67
C TYR A 186 10.57 -1.33 -8.58
N VAL A 187 9.76 -2.32 -8.23
CA VAL A 187 8.48 -2.63 -8.89
C VAL A 187 7.45 -2.88 -7.82
N CYS A 188 6.21 -2.46 -8.00
CA CYS A 188 5.10 -2.92 -7.17
C CYS A 188 3.93 -3.33 -8.06
N SER A 189 3.22 -4.39 -7.70
CA SER A 189 2.09 -4.95 -8.44
C SER A 189 1.04 -5.48 -7.49
#